data_AF-A0A814YLX7-F1
#
_entry.id   AF-A0A814YLX7-F1
#
_cell.length_a   1.000
_cell.length_b   1.000
_cell.length_c   1.000
_cell.angle_alpha   90.00
_cell.angle_beta   90.00
_cell.angle_gamma   90.00
#
_symmetry.space_group_name_H-M   'P 1'
#
loop_
_entity.id
_entity.type
_entity.pdbx_description
1 polymer ?
#
loop_
_entity_poly.entity_id
_entity_poly.type
_entity_poly.pdbx_seq_one_letter_code
_entity_poly.pdbx_strand_id
1 'polypeptide(L)'
;MWMLIFVLTGCIVSLTSAQAPSDDARHKLVSLIGDVRGADGRRYASRDNLGNTMDCVKIIKRTDTEQFIGVYHTYVNNVPRVNLAVSDDLLNWTWLRELAYYGSQPTIVVPADQPQ
;
A
#
# COMPACT_ATOMS: atom_id res chain seq x y z
N MET A 1 43.82 -57.59 15.21
CA MET A 1 43.92 -57.37 13.75
C MET A 1 42.70 -58.02 13.11
N TRP A 2 41.72 -57.31 12.55
CA TRP A 2 41.27 -55.92 12.82
C TRP A 2 40.15 -55.95 13.90
N MET A 3 39.54 -54.89 14.46
CA MET A 3 39.59 -53.42 14.26
C MET A 3 38.63 -52.82 13.20
N LEU A 4 38.16 -51.59 13.47
CA LEU A 4 37.50 -50.62 12.57
C LEU A 4 36.39 -51.14 11.63
N ILE A 5 35.16 -51.18 12.14
CA ILE A 5 33.98 -50.74 11.36
C ILE A 5 33.41 -49.51 12.06
N PHE A 6 33.16 -48.47 11.28
CA PHE A 6 33.00 -47.10 11.77
C PHE A 6 31.79 -46.89 12.66
N VAL A 7 31.99 -46.19 13.78
CA VAL A 7 30.92 -45.50 14.52
C VAL A 7 30.46 -44.31 13.66
N LEU A 8 29.55 -44.59 12.72
CA LEU A 8 29.00 -43.61 11.78
C LEU A 8 27.61 -43.09 12.22
N THR A 9 27.40 -42.98 13.54
CA THR A 9 26.12 -42.59 14.14
C THR A 9 26.39 -41.65 15.31
N GLY A 10 26.14 -40.34 15.13
CA GLY A 10 26.30 -39.40 16.25
C GLY A 10 26.75 -37.98 15.94
N CYS A 11 26.38 -37.41 14.79
CA CYS A 11 26.37 -35.96 14.59
C CYS A 11 25.37 -35.57 13.50
N ILE A 12 24.07 -35.75 13.79
CA ILE A 12 23.07 -34.93 13.11
C ILE A 12 23.28 -33.52 13.66
N VAL A 13 24.09 -32.73 12.95
CA VAL A 13 24.17 -31.30 13.19
C VAL A 13 22.78 -30.76 12.82
N SER A 14 21.97 -30.48 13.84
CA SER A 14 20.74 -29.74 13.66
C SER A 14 21.13 -28.39 13.07
N LEU A 15 20.95 -28.25 11.76
CA LEU A 15 20.95 -26.98 11.05
C LEU A 15 19.72 -26.20 11.53
N THR A 16 19.79 -25.67 12.74
CA THR A 16 18.96 -24.56 13.15
C THR A 16 19.30 -23.44 12.18
N SER A 17 18.43 -23.22 11.18
CA SER A 17 18.52 -22.06 10.31
C SER A 17 18.61 -20.85 11.23
N ALA A 18 19.77 -20.17 11.23
CA ALA A 18 19.99 -19.02 12.08
C ALA A 18 19.02 -17.93 11.64
N GLN A 19 17.89 -17.83 12.36
CA GLN A 19 16.81 -16.92 12.06
C GLN A 19 17.38 -15.51 12.09
N ALA A 20 17.30 -14.80 10.97
CA ALA A 20 17.88 -13.47 10.92
C ALA A 20 17.06 -12.54 11.84
N PRO A 21 17.67 -11.53 12.47
CA PRO A 21 16.95 -10.61 13.37
C PRO A 21 15.75 -9.88 12.73
N SER A 22 15.65 -9.88 11.40
CA SER A 22 14.55 -9.31 10.64
C SER A 22 13.43 -10.29 10.26
N ASP A 23 13.54 -11.58 10.63
CA ASP A 23 12.62 -12.61 10.15
C ASP A 23 11.20 -12.42 10.67
N ASP A 24 11.02 -12.11 11.96
CA ASP A 24 9.69 -11.83 12.53
C ASP A 24 9.08 -10.56 11.94
N ALA A 25 9.89 -9.51 11.78
CA ALA A 25 9.47 -8.24 11.18
C ALA A 25 9.05 -8.43 9.71
N ARG A 26 9.79 -9.25 8.95
CA ARG A 26 9.46 -9.63 7.57
C ARG A 26 8.20 -10.48 7.51
N HIS A 27 8.04 -11.45 8.42
CA HIS A 27 6.83 -12.28 8.47
C HIS A 27 5.59 -11.43 8.77
N LYS A 28 5.69 -10.50 9.72
CA LYS A 28 4.63 -9.54 10.05
C LYS A 28 4.32 -8.63 8.86
N LEU A 29 5.32 -8.10 8.16
CA LEU A 29 5.12 -7.28 6.97
C LEU A 29 4.42 -8.07 5.87
N VAL A 30 4.88 -9.29 5.57
CA VAL A 30 4.24 -10.20 4.59
C VAL A 30 2.78 -10.49 4.98
N SER A 31 2.48 -10.71 6.26
CA SER A 31 1.10 -10.88 6.73
C SER A 31 0.22 -9.65 6.53
N LEU A 32 0.79 -8.43 6.55
CA LEU A 32 0.05 -7.18 6.38
C LEU A 32 -0.16 -6.78 4.92
N ILE A 33 0.77 -7.13 4.02
CA ILE A 33 0.73 -6.70 2.60
C ILE A 33 0.47 -7.84 1.60
N GLY A 34 0.62 -9.10 2.04
CA GLY A 34 0.59 -10.28 1.18
C GLY A 34 -0.82 -10.73 0.77
N ASP A 35 -1.83 -10.47 1.60
CA ASP A 35 -3.24 -10.72 1.25
C ASP A 35 -4.09 -9.44 1.29
N VAL A 36 -4.08 -8.72 0.16
CA VAL A 36 -4.99 -7.59 -0.06
C VAL A 36 -6.46 -8.04 -0.11
N ARG A 37 -6.77 -9.32 -0.33
CA ARG A 37 -8.16 -9.81 -0.40
C ARG A 37 -8.82 -9.98 0.95
N GLY A 38 -8.03 -10.26 1.99
CA GLY A 38 -8.44 -10.37 3.39
C GLY A 38 -8.58 -9.03 4.13
N ALA A 39 -8.23 -7.90 3.51
CA ALA A 39 -8.37 -6.57 4.12
C ALA A 39 -9.84 -6.14 4.24
N ASP A 40 -10.20 -5.54 5.39
CA ASP A 40 -11.55 -5.04 5.70
C ASP A 40 -12.05 -4.01 4.67
N GLY A 41 -11.14 -3.21 4.11
CA GLY A 41 -11.40 -2.27 3.04
C GLY A 41 -10.49 -2.51 1.84
N ARG A 42 -11.07 -2.87 0.68
CA ARG A 42 -10.36 -2.98 -0.59
C ARG A 42 -11.23 -2.60 -1.78
N ARG A 43 -10.67 -1.88 -2.75
CA ARG A 43 -11.32 -1.55 -4.02
C ARG A 43 -10.29 -1.48 -5.15
N TYR A 44 -10.38 -2.42 -6.10
CA TYR A 44 -9.61 -2.36 -7.35
C TYR A 44 -10.34 -1.49 -8.37
N ALA A 45 -9.59 -0.88 -9.31
CA ALA A 45 -10.12 0.06 -10.30
C ALA A 45 -11.02 1.13 -9.67
N SER A 46 -10.53 1.76 -8.59
CA SER A 46 -11.30 2.74 -7.81
C SER A 46 -11.81 3.88 -8.68
N ARG A 47 -13.02 4.36 -8.35
CA ARG A 47 -13.72 5.43 -9.04
C ARG A 47 -14.31 6.41 -8.04
N ASP A 48 -14.42 7.66 -8.47
CA ASP A 48 -15.25 8.64 -7.78
C ASP A 48 -16.75 8.41 -8.06
N ASN A 49 -17.59 9.19 -7.39
CA ASN A 49 -19.05 9.22 -7.54
C ASN A 49 -19.53 9.69 -8.93
N LEU A 50 -18.65 10.21 -9.79
CA LEU A 50 -18.93 10.55 -11.19
C LEU A 50 -18.48 9.45 -12.17
N GLY A 51 -17.82 8.40 -11.67
CA GLY A 51 -17.32 7.26 -12.44
C GLY A 51 -15.92 7.44 -13.03
N ASN A 52 -15.21 8.55 -12.75
CA ASN A 52 -13.83 8.75 -13.21
C ASN A 52 -12.90 7.71 -12.58
N THR A 53 -11.89 7.23 -13.31
CA THR A 53 -10.84 6.39 -12.72
C THR A 53 -9.96 7.20 -11.78
N MET A 54 -9.56 6.61 -10.66
CA MET A 54 -8.65 7.24 -9.69
C MET A 54 -7.20 6.82 -9.90
N ASP A 55 -6.67 7.08 -11.10
CA ASP A 55 -5.36 6.59 -11.51
C ASP A 55 -4.24 7.34 -10.79
N CYS A 56 -3.30 6.56 -10.23
CA CYS A 56 -2.19 7.04 -9.40
C CYS A 56 -2.65 7.99 -8.27
N VAL A 57 -3.77 7.67 -7.61
CA VAL A 57 -4.26 8.45 -6.46
C VAL A 57 -3.22 8.54 -5.34
N LYS A 58 -3.04 9.74 -4.79
CA LYS A 58 -2.25 10.02 -3.60
C LYS A 58 -3.14 10.67 -2.56
N ILE A 59 -3.03 10.21 -1.32
CA ILE A 59 -4.01 10.44 -0.27
C ILE A 59 -3.30 11.04 0.96
N ILE A 60 -3.92 12.03 1.57
CA ILE A 60 -3.60 12.51 2.93
C ILE A 60 -4.86 12.45 3.79
N LYS A 61 -4.70 12.25 5.10
CA LYS A 61 -5.78 12.52 6.07
C LYS A 61 -5.85 14.03 6.29
N ARG A 62 -7.06 14.59 6.43
CA ARG A 62 -7.26 15.98 6.87
C ARG A 62 -7.05 16.05 8.39
N THR A 63 -6.20 16.96 8.87
CA THR A 63 -5.83 17.07 10.30
C THR A 63 -7.04 17.01 11.24
N ASP A 64 -8.04 17.88 11.04
CA ASP A 64 -9.12 18.09 12.02
C ASP A 64 -10.31 17.12 11.90
N THR A 65 -10.22 16.07 11.07
CA THR A 65 -11.35 15.16 10.79
C THR A 65 -10.90 13.74 10.45
N GLU A 66 -11.80 12.76 10.50
CA GLU A 66 -11.55 11.42 9.93
C GLU A 66 -11.57 11.36 8.40
N GLN A 67 -11.80 12.47 7.71
CA GLN A 67 -11.87 12.52 6.24
C GLN A 67 -10.49 12.49 5.57
N PHE A 68 -10.42 11.78 4.45
CA PHE A 68 -9.28 11.69 3.55
C PHE A 68 -9.46 12.60 2.33
N ILE A 69 -8.35 13.16 1.84
CA ILE A 69 -8.28 13.98 0.63
C ILE A 69 -7.41 13.24 -0.38
N GLY A 70 -7.93 13.01 -1.58
CA GLY A 70 -7.26 12.32 -2.68
C GLY A 70 -7.03 13.22 -3.87
N VAL A 71 -5.79 13.27 -4.37
CA VAL A 71 -5.48 13.80 -5.71
C VAL A 71 -5.10 12.66 -6.64
N TYR A 72 -5.63 12.67 -7.85
CA TYR A 72 -5.46 11.61 -8.84
C TYR A 72 -5.54 12.18 -10.24
N HIS A 73 -5.30 11.34 -11.24
CA HIS A 73 -5.67 11.68 -12.62
C HIS A 73 -6.64 10.68 -13.21
N THR A 74 -7.38 11.13 -14.22
CA THR A 74 -8.22 10.30 -15.10
C THR A 74 -7.97 10.75 -16.54
N TYR A 75 -8.21 9.86 -17.50
CA TYR A 75 -8.08 10.20 -18.93
C TYR A 75 -9.45 10.47 -19.55
N VAL A 76 -9.66 11.70 -20.01
CA VAL A 76 -10.85 12.10 -20.77
C VAL A 76 -10.41 12.42 -22.20
N ASN A 77 -10.93 11.67 -23.18
CA ASN A 77 -10.56 11.75 -24.60
C ASN A 77 -9.03 11.70 -24.82
N ASN A 78 -8.37 10.73 -24.16
CA ASN A 78 -6.91 10.53 -24.17
C ASN A 78 -6.08 11.72 -23.64
N VAL A 79 -6.70 12.69 -22.96
CA VAL A 79 -5.99 13.80 -22.29
C VAL A 79 -6.16 13.65 -20.77
N PRO A 80 -5.07 13.67 -19.98
CA PRO A 80 -5.17 13.49 -18.54
C PRO A 80 -5.70 14.76 -17.86
N ARG A 81 -6.55 14.56 -16.84
CA ARG A 81 -7.07 15.60 -15.94
C ARG A 81 -6.64 15.29 -14.52
N VAL A 82 -6.08 16.26 -13.80
CA VAL A 82 -5.86 16.15 -12.36
C VAL A 82 -7.14 16.51 -11.63
N ASN A 83 -7.59 15.65 -10.73
CA ASN A 83 -8.81 15.85 -9.95
C ASN A 83 -8.55 15.78 -8.44
N LEU A 84 -9.44 16.42 -7.70
CA LEU A 84 -9.53 16.40 -6.24
C LEU A 84 -10.82 15.68 -5.83
N ALA A 85 -10.71 14.73 -4.91
CA ALA A 85 -11.85 14.09 -4.25
C ALA A 85 -11.63 13.97 -2.74
N VAL A 86 -12.70 13.68 -2.01
CA VAL A 86 -12.68 13.34 -0.58
C VAL A 86 -13.36 12.00 -0.33
N SER A 87 -12.99 11.33 0.75
CA SER A 87 -13.59 10.06 1.20
C SER A 87 -13.53 9.98 2.72
N ASP A 88 -14.55 9.41 3.34
CA ASP A 88 -14.58 9.18 4.79
C ASP A 88 -14.18 7.74 5.17
N ASP A 89 -13.96 6.86 4.18
CA ASP A 89 -13.71 5.41 4.36
C ASP A 89 -12.62 4.81 3.44
N LEU A 90 -11.92 5.65 2.65
CA LEU A 90 -10.96 5.28 1.59
C LEU A 90 -11.52 4.47 0.41
N LEU A 91 -12.79 4.06 0.44
CA LEU A 91 -13.44 3.23 -0.58
C LEU A 91 -14.35 4.06 -1.48
N ASN A 92 -15.19 4.91 -0.89
CA ASN A 92 -16.21 5.71 -1.54
C ASN A 92 -15.75 7.17 -1.63
N TRP A 93 -15.60 7.66 -2.86
CA TRP A 93 -14.95 8.94 -3.16
C TRP A 93 -15.92 9.92 -3.79
N THR A 94 -15.97 11.14 -3.25
CA THR A 94 -16.77 12.26 -3.79
C THR A 94 -15.83 13.22 -4.51
N TRP A 95 -15.99 13.35 -5.82
CA TRP A 95 -15.30 14.35 -6.65
C TRP A 95 -15.67 15.76 -6.20
N LEU A 96 -14.69 16.64 -6.10
CA LEU A 96 -14.87 18.05 -5.74
C LEU A 96 -14.58 19.01 -6.90
N ARG A 97 -13.47 18.80 -7.63
CA ARG A 97 -13.06 19.66 -8.75
C ARG A 97 -11.90 19.07 -9.56
N GLU A 98 -11.79 19.55 -10.80
CA GLU A 98 -10.52 19.51 -11.55
C GLU A 98 -9.53 20.54 -10.97
N LEU A 99 -8.24 20.20 -10.97
CA LEU A 99 -7.14 21.07 -10.57
C LEU A 99 -6.22 21.44 -11.75
N ALA A 100 -6.08 20.57 -12.76
CA ALA A 100 -5.26 20.85 -13.95
C ALA A 100 -5.68 20.06 -15.20
N TYR A 101 -5.69 20.77 -16.32
CA TYR A 101 -5.79 20.22 -17.68
C TYR A 101 -4.40 19.83 -18.20
N TYR A 102 -4.29 18.75 -18.98
CA TYR A 102 -3.02 18.15 -19.44
C TYR A 102 -2.05 17.72 -18.31
N GLY A 103 -2.51 17.60 -17.07
CA GLY A 103 -1.71 17.14 -15.93
C GLY A 103 -1.94 15.65 -15.60
N SER A 104 -0.89 14.92 -15.24
CA SER A 104 -0.92 13.50 -14.83
C SER A 104 -0.10 13.28 -13.55
N GLN A 105 -0.39 12.19 -12.82
CA GLN A 105 0.32 11.76 -11.60
C GLN A 105 0.57 12.89 -10.56
N PRO A 106 -0.48 13.63 -10.15
CA PRO A 106 -0.37 14.76 -9.23
C PRO A 106 0.24 14.36 -7.89
N THR A 107 0.67 15.34 -7.09
CA THR A 107 1.12 15.08 -5.71
C THR A 107 0.49 16.07 -4.74
N ILE A 108 0.23 15.60 -3.53
CA ILE A 108 -0.25 16.39 -2.40
C ILE A 108 0.60 16.04 -1.17
N VAL A 109 0.74 17.00 -0.27
CA VAL A 109 1.44 16.86 1.01
C VAL A 109 0.70 17.70 2.05
N VAL A 110 0.71 17.30 3.31
CA VAL A 110 0.25 18.17 4.41
C VAL A 110 1.33 19.26 4.61
N PRO A 111 0.98 20.55 4.56
CA PRO A 111 1.95 21.63 4.81
C PRO A 111 2.55 21.54 6.22
N ALA A 112 3.84 21.86 6.37
CA ALA A 112 4.58 21.70 7.62
C ALA A 112 4.18 22.71 8.72
N ASP A 113 3.41 23.75 8.37
CA ASP A 113 2.82 24.75 9.25
C ASP A 113 1.43 24.36 9.77
N GLN A 114 0.87 23.22 9.32
CA GLN A 114 -0.32 22.63 9.94
C GLN A 114 0.07 21.81 11.19
N PRO A 115 -0.71 21.89 12.29
CA PRO A 115 -0.59 20.89 13.35
C PRO A 115 -0.85 19.47 12.79
N GLN A 116 -0.28 18.47 13.47
CA GLN A 116 -0.42 17.04 13.15
C GLN A 116 -1.37 16.37 14.14
#